data_AF-A0A2P7YHY3-F1
#
_entry.id   AF-A0A2P7YHY3-F1
#
_cell.length_a   1.000
_cell.length_b   1.000
_cell.length_c   1.000
_cell.angle_alpha   90.00
_cell.angle_beta   90.00
_cell.angle_gamma   90.00
#
_symmetry.space_group_name_H-M   'P 1'
#
loop_
_entity.id
_entity.type
_entity.pdbx_description
1 polymer ?
#
loop_
_entity_poly.entity_id
_entity_poly.type
_entity_poly.pdbx_seq_one_letter_code
_entity_poly.pdbx_strand_id
1 'polypeptide(L)'
;MSLSPSAVLLIVERHKQDLESSSSSIAADPFLQTITLQRIQNDLPHLLRALNANKGNKQHDSIQAQLNSLSALVDEQDYKIQKAIERQNAQKQSKLPQQALSVNQSSSDLTTNDNTEEDYASLRKRLLADGTSTSLDDQNKSADQMNEYHETFQEDIIKDLSGLASALKNSAFAFSSKVTDDTKVLNETSENMMKSLSLMQTVGTNLNGYLNEKSGGKISIFFLIKMMILIVVVFFIALVLINFLPKM
;
A
#
# COMPACT_ATOMS: atom_id res chain seq x y z
N MET A 1 14.21 -7.52 -23.03
CA MET A 1 15.42 -8.35 -22.95
C MET A 1 14.99 -9.79 -22.70
N SER A 2 15.14 -10.68 -23.68
CA SER A 2 14.84 -12.11 -23.52
C SER A 2 15.98 -12.78 -22.76
N LEU A 3 15.70 -13.31 -21.57
CA LEU A 3 16.69 -14.09 -20.81
C LEU A 3 16.99 -15.40 -21.56
N SER A 4 18.26 -15.78 -21.60
CA SER A 4 18.67 -17.05 -22.18
C SER A 4 18.22 -18.21 -21.27
N PRO A 5 17.90 -19.39 -21.82
CA PRO A 5 17.46 -20.55 -21.04
C PRO A 5 18.49 -21.01 -19.99
N SER A 6 19.79 -20.81 -20.25
CA SER A 6 20.86 -21.07 -19.27
C SER A 6 20.86 -20.07 -18.11
N ALA A 7 20.48 -18.81 -18.35
CA ALA A 7 20.34 -17.82 -17.28
C ALA A 7 19.14 -18.14 -16.38
N VAL A 8 18.04 -18.64 -16.97
CA VAL A 8 16.87 -19.09 -16.22
C VAL A 8 17.23 -20.25 -15.28
N LEU A 9 18.01 -21.23 -15.76
CA LEU A 9 18.46 -22.37 -14.94
C LEU A 9 19.37 -21.92 -13.79
N LEU A 10 20.31 -21.00 -14.04
CA LEU A 10 21.20 -20.48 -12.99
C LEU A 10 20.43 -19.70 -11.91
N ILE A 11 19.39 -18.98 -12.30
CA ILE A 11 18.50 -18.26 -11.36
C ILE A 11 17.67 -19.26 -10.54
N VAL A 12 17.13 -20.32 -11.16
CA VAL A 12 16.39 -21.40 -10.46
C VAL A 12 17.29 -22.12 -9.44
N GLU A 13 18.52 -22.47 -9.83
CA GLU A 13 19.46 -23.16 -8.94
C GLU A 13 19.89 -22.27 -7.76
N ARG A 14 20.09 -20.98 -8.02
CA ARG A 14 20.37 -19.99 -6.96
C ARG A 14 19.22 -19.87 -5.97
N HIS A 15 17.97 -19.81 -6.45
CA HIS A 15 16.81 -19.74 -5.57
C HIS A 15 16.62 -21.01 -4.74
N LYS A 16 16.94 -22.17 -5.30
CA LYS A 16 16.94 -23.43 -4.57
C LYS A 16 17.99 -23.42 -3.45
N GLN A 17 19.19 -22.94 -3.72
CA GLN A 17 20.26 -22.80 -2.72
C GLN A 17 19.93 -21.75 -1.64
N ASP A 18 19.25 -20.66 -2.01
CA ASP A 18 18.76 -19.64 -1.08
C ASP A 18 17.65 -20.20 -0.16
N LEU A 19 16.80 -21.12 -0.64
CA LEU A 19 15.80 -21.82 0.19
C LEU A 19 16.45 -22.82 1.15
N GLU A 20 17.40 -23.62 0.69
CA GLU A 20 18.09 -24.61 1.52
C GLU A 20 18.91 -23.94 2.64
N SER A 21 19.58 -22.83 2.33
CA SER A 21 20.31 -22.02 3.33
C SER A 21 19.39 -21.28 4.31
N SER A 22 18.22 -20.82 3.86
CA SER A 22 17.22 -20.19 4.74
C SER A 22 16.55 -21.18 5.69
N SER A 23 16.37 -22.44 5.27
CA SER A 23 15.73 -23.50 6.08
C SER A 23 16.64 -24.13 7.13
N SER A 24 17.96 -24.09 6.93
CA SER A 24 18.97 -24.68 7.83
C SER A 24 19.43 -23.72 8.93
N SER A 25 19.15 -22.42 8.81
CA SER A 25 19.39 -21.45 9.87
C SER A 25 18.31 -21.54 10.93
N ILE A 26 18.62 -22.29 12.00
CA ILE A 26 17.79 -22.50 13.21
C ILE A 26 17.42 -21.18 13.93
N ALA A 27 17.95 -20.03 13.48
CA ALA A 27 17.73 -18.70 14.06
C ALA A 27 17.22 -17.63 13.07
N ALA A 28 16.83 -18.01 11.85
CA ALA A 28 16.31 -17.03 10.89
C ALA A 28 14.92 -16.55 11.33
N ASP A 29 14.80 -15.25 11.54
CA ASP A 29 13.54 -14.57 11.82
C ASP A 29 12.49 -15.00 10.77
N PRO A 30 11.31 -15.53 11.17
CA PRO A 30 10.26 -15.93 10.24
C PRO A 30 9.91 -14.82 9.25
N PHE A 31 10.05 -13.55 9.64
CA PHE A 31 9.82 -12.42 8.74
C PHE A 31 10.88 -12.29 7.63
N LEU A 32 12.15 -12.58 7.90
CA LEU A 32 13.19 -12.58 6.85
C LEU A 32 12.94 -13.70 5.83
N GLN A 33 12.46 -14.86 6.29
CA GLN A 33 12.09 -15.97 5.41
C GLN A 33 10.86 -15.64 4.54
N THR A 34 9.88 -14.88 5.05
CA THR A 34 8.77 -14.40 4.22
C THR A 34 9.22 -13.47 3.09
N ILE A 35 10.20 -12.61 3.34
CA ILE A 35 10.71 -11.66 2.34
C ILE A 35 11.45 -12.40 1.21
N THR A 36 12.25 -13.42 1.54
CA THR A 36 12.93 -14.24 0.53
C THR A 36 11.94 -15.07 -0.28
N LEU A 37 10.90 -15.63 0.35
CA LEU A 37 9.82 -16.32 -0.36
C LEU A 37 9.04 -15.39 -1.29
N GLN A 38 8.66 -14.20 -0.81
CA GLN A 38 7.88 -13.25 -1.61
C GLN A 38 8.65 -12.76 -2.84
N ARG A 39 9.98 -12.63 -2.72
CA ARG A 39 10.85 -12.35 -3.86
C ARG A 39 10.82 -13.48 -4.90
N ILE A 40 10.93 -14.73 -4.45
CA ILE A 40 10.94 -15.91 -5.33
C ILE A 40 9.57 -16.12 -5.99
N GLN A 41 8.49 -15.86 -5.25
CA GLN A 41 7.12 -15.93 -5.75
C GLN A 41 6.85 -14.87 -6.83
N ASN A 42 7.41 -13.67 -6.69
CA ASN A 42 7.32 -12.61 -7.71
C ASN A 42 8.17 -12.92 -8.95
N ASP A 43 9.31 -13.58 -8.79
CA ASP A 43 10.21 -13.93 -9.89
C ASP A 43 9.70 -15.15 -10.71
N LEU A 44 8.95 -16.06 -10.09
CA LEU A 44 8.36 -17.25 -10.74
C LEU A 44 7.54 -16.99 -12.02
N PRO A 45 6.57 -16.07 -12.04
CA PRO A 45 5.79 -15.76 -13.25
C PRO A 45 6.64 -15.12 -14.36
N HIS A 46 7.69 -14.37 -14.00
CA HIS A 46 8.64 -13.82 -14.96
C HIS A 46 9.52 -14.92 -15.60
N LEU A 47 9.96 -15.90 -14.79
CA LEU A 47 10.68 -17.08 -15.28
C LEU A 47 9.79 -17.97 -16.16
N LEU A 48 8.54 -18.21 -15.77
CA LEU A 48 7.56 -18.96 -16.58
C LEU A 48 7.32 -18.29 -17.94
N ARG A 49 7.22 -16.96 -17.96
CA ARG A 49 7.03 -16.19 -19.21
C ARG A 49 8.27 -16.23 -20.10
N ALA A 50 9.46 -16.12 -19.50
CA ALA A 50 10.75 -16.22 -20.21
C ALA A 50 11.00 -17.64 -20.75
N LEU A 51 10.56 -18.68 -20.03
CA LEU A 51 10.65 -20.06 -20.46
C LEU A 51 9.68 -20.37 -21.60
N ASN A 52 8.41 -19.93 -21.48
CA ASN A 52 7.41 -20.09 -22.53
C ASN A 52 7.76 -19.34 -23.83
N ALA A 53 8.53 -18.25 -23.74
CA ALA A 53 9.07 -17.57 -24.93
C ALA A 53 10.10 -18.43 -25.70
N ASN A 54 10.66 -19.47 -25.06
CA ASN A 54 11.68 -20.37 -25.59
C ASN A 54 11.19 -21.83 -25.75
N LYS A 55 9.90 -22.00 -26.07
CA LYS A 55 9.19 -23.30 -26.22
C LYS A 55 9.76 -24.28 -27.26
N GLY A 56 10.79 -23.87 -28.02
CA GLY A 56 11.47 -24.70 -29.02
C GLY A 56 12.79 -25.34 -28.56
N ASN A 57 13.26 -25.09 -27.33
CA ASN A 57 14.53 -25.62 -26.84
C ASN A 57 14.36 -27.01 -26.20
N LYS A 58 15.29 -27.94 -26.47
CA LYS A 58 15.33 -29.31 -25.89
C LYS A 58 15.39 -29.31 -24.35
N GLN A 59 15.84 -28.22 -23.74
CA GLN A 59 15.91 -28.07 -22.29
C GLN A 59 14.62 -27.51 -21.66
N HIS A 60 13.63 -27.14 -22.47
CA HIS A 60 12.36 -26.56 -22.00
C HIS A 60 11.65 -27.45 -20.99
N ASP A 61 11.49 -28.73 -21.30
CA ASP A 61 10.73 -29.66 -20.45
C ASP A 61 11.47 -29.96 -19.13
N SER A 62 12.81 -29.99 -19.18
CA SER A 62 13.65 -30.15 -17.98
C SER A 62 13.57 -28.93 -17.06
N ILE A 63 13.69 -27.72 -17.63
CA ILE A 63 13.59 -26.47 -16.87
C ILE A 63 12.15 -26.27 -16.34
N GLN A 64 11.14 -26.69 -17.09
CA GLN A 64 9.74 -26.64 -16.65
C GLN A 64 9.48 -27.59 -15.48
N ALA A 65 10.04 -28.82 -15.52
CA ALA A 65 9.95 -29.75 -14.40
C ALA A 65 10.66 -29.22 -13.15
N GLN A 66 11.85 -28.62 -13.31
CA GLN A 66 12.58 -27.98 -12.22
C GLN A 66 11.81 -26.79 -11.63
N LEU A 67 11.19 -25.96 -12.47
CA LEU A 67 10.41 -24.81 -12.03
C LEU A 67 9.13 -25.23 -11.29
N ASN A 68 8.47 -26.29 -11.74
CA ASN A 68 7.33 -26.88 -11.03
C ASN A 68 7.75 -27.48 -9.68
N SER A 69 8.93 -28.13 -9.62
CA SER A 69 9.46 -28.64 -8.35
C SER A 69 9.84 -27.52 -7.38
N LEU A 70 10.37 -26.40 -7.88
CA LEU A 70 10.67 -25.21 -7.09
C LEU A 70 9.39 -24.55 -6.57
N SER A 71 8.35 -24.46 -7.40
CA SER A 71 7.03 -23.97 -6.98
C SER A 71 6.47 -24.79 -5.83
N ALA A 72 6.48 -26.13 -5.94
CA ALA A 72 5.99 -27.01 -4.88
C ALA A 72 6.79 -26.86 -3.58
N LEU A 73 8.11 -26.65 -3.68
CA LEU A 73 8.99 -26.45 -2.52
C LEU A 73 8.76 -25.08 -1.87
N VAL A 74 8.51 -24.03 -2.67
CA VAL A 74 8.12 -22.70 -2.18
C VAL A 74 6.79 -22.76 -1.44
N ASP A 75 5.78 -23.43 -2.00
CA ASP A 75 4.47 -23.59 -1.35
C ASP A 75 4.57 -24.37 -0.02
N GLU A 76 5.42 -25.40 0.05
CA GLU A 76 5.67 -26.15 1.28
C GLU A 76 6.33 -25.28 2.36
N GLN A 77 7.30 -24.43 1.96
CA GLN A 77 7.97 -23.54 2.90
C GLN A 77 7.06 -22.40 3.37
N ASP A 78 6.22 -21.88 2.49
CA ASP A 78 5.24 -20.85 2.84
C ASP A 78 4.29 -21.36 3.93
N TYR A 79 3.78 -22.57 3.75
CA TYR A 79 2.93 -23.21 4.76
C TYR A 79 3.64 -23.41 6.10
N LYS A 80 4.91 -23.84 6.09
CA LYS A 80 5.71 -24.02 7.32
C LYS A 80 5.94 -22.70 8.05
N ILE A 81 6.27 -21.64 7.32
CA ILE A 81 6.53 -20.30 7.89
C ILE A 81 5.24 -19.70 8.43
N GLN A 82 4.15 -19.78 7.68
CA GLN A 82 2.85 -19.25 8.11
C GLN A 82 2.36 -19.93 9.39
N LYS A 83 2.55 -21.25 9.48
CA LYS A 83 2.25 -22.02 10.71
C LYS A 83 3.16 -21.64 11.88
N ALA A 84 4.42 -21.28 11.62
CA ALA A 84 5.33 -20.80 12.66
C ALA A 84 4.92 -19.40 13.18
N ILE A 85 4.53 -18.49 12.28
CA ILE A 85 4.01 -17.16 12.62
C ILE A 85 2.72 -17.27 13.44
N GLU A 86 1.79 -18.14 13.03
CA GLU A 86 0.54 -18.37 13.75
C GLU A 86 0.79 -18.86 15.18
N ARG A 87 1.72 -19.81 15.36
CA ARG A 87 2.14 -20.28 16.69
C ARG A 87 2.74 -19.16 17.54
N GLN A 88 3.56 -18.29 16.95
CA GLN A 88 4.17 -17.17 17.67
C GLN A 88 3.12 -16.13 18.09
N ASN A 89 2.12 -15.87 17.24
CA ASN A 89 1.01 -14.95 17.55
C ASN A 89 0.08 -15.52 18.63
N ALA A 90 -0.23 -16.82 18.58
CA ALA A 90 -1.02 -17.50 19.61
C ALA A 90 -0.33 -17.45 20.99
N GLN A 91 1.00 -17.59 21.04
CA GLN A 91 1.77 -17.46 22.29
C GLN A 91 1.78 -16.03 22.84
N LYS A 92 1.74 -15.01 21.97
CA LYS A 92 1.64 -13.59 22.39
C LYS A 92 0.25 -13.28 22.95
N GLN A 93 -0.82 -13.88 22.43
CA GLN A 93 -2.19 -13.71 22.96
C GLN A 93 -2.41 -14.43 24.30
N SER A 94 -1.77 -15.57 24.54
CA SER A 94 -1.88 -16.31 25.82
C SER A 94 -1.13 -15.64 26.99
N LYS A 95 -0.31 -14.61 26.73
CA LYS A 95 0.48 -13.89 27.76
C LYS A 95 -0.01 -12.46 28.00
N LEU A 96 -1.33 -12.20 27.92
CA LEU A 96 -1.90 -11.00 28.53
C LEU A 96 -2.21 -11.30 30.02
N PRO A 97 -1.55 -10.65 30.99
CA PRO A 97 -2.07 -10.60 32.35
C PRO A 97 -3.37 -9.81 32.33
N GLN A 98 -4.46 -10.47 32.67
CA GLN A 98 -5.68 -9.82 33.13
C GLN A 98 -5.33 -9.05 34.41
N GLN A 99 -5.13 -7.73 34.32
CA GLN A 99 -5.15 -6.87 35.50
C GLN A 99 -6.02 -5.64 35.23
N ALA A 100 -7.10 -5.62 36.01
CA ALA A 100 -7.93 -4.49 36.41
C ALA A 100 -8.93 -3.90 35.40
N LEU A 101 -10.10 -4.56 35.32
CA LEU A 101 -11.36 -3.84 35.50
C LEU A 101 -11.45 -3.36 36.97
N SER A 102 -11.51 -2.05 37.18
CA SER A 102 -12.27 -1.34 38.24
C SER A 102 -11.57 -0.04 38.63
N VAL A 103 -11.91 1.06 37.97
CA VAL A 103 -12.26 2.32 38.64
C VAL A 103 -13.34 2.97 37.79
N ASN A 104 -14.58 2.69 38.15
CA ASN A 104 -15.74 3.45 37.74
C ASN A 104 -15.83 4.62 38.74
N GLN A 105 -15.22 5.77 38.44
CA GLN A 105 -15.46 6.99 39.21
C GLN A 105 -15.23 8.24 38.36
N SER A 106 -16.32 8.98 38.20
CA SER A 106 -16.39 10.40 37.86
C SER A 106 -15.98 10.83 36.45
N SER A 107 -16.88 10.55 35.52
CA SER A 107 -17.16 11.44 34.40
C SER A 107 -17.78 12.76 34.90
N SER A 108 -16.95 13.73 35.22
CA SER A 108 -17.28 15.16 35.15
C SER A 108 -15.98 15.95 35.24
N ASP A 109 -15.90 16.99 34.42
CA ASP A 109 -14.78 17.92 34.28
C ASP A 109 -13.56 17.39 33.53
N LEU A 110 -13.59 17.57 32.21
CA LEU A 110 -12.68 18.54 31.57
C LEU A 110 -13.08 18.72 30.12
N THR A 111 -13.78 19.82 29.92
CA THR A 111 -14.06 20.51 28.68
C THR A 111 -12.86 20.51 27.72
N THR A 112 -13.16 20.15 26.47
CA THR A 112 -12.61 20.71 25.24
C THR A 112 -11.74 21.95 25.48
N ASN A 113 -10.42 21.80 25.39
CA ASN A 113 -9.52 22.96 25.32
C ASN A 113 -8.74 22.88 24.02
N ASP A 114 -9.27 23.61 23.05
CA ASP A 114 -8.76 23.87 21.71
C ASP A 114 -7.59 24.86 21.75
N ASN A 115 -6.62 24.63 22.64
CA ASN A 115 -5.54 25.59 22.96
C ASN A 115 -4.16 24.90 23.08
N THR A 116 -3.87 23.93 22.22
CA THR A 116 -2.54 23.29 22.18
C THR A 116 -1.44 24.24 21.69
N GLU A 117 -1.76 25.33 20.98
CA GLU A 117 -0.74 26.30 20.53
C GLU A 117 -0.27 27.26 21.64
N GLU A 118 -1.14 27.63 22.60
CA GLU A 118 -0.75 28.48 23.73
C GLU A 118 0.16 27.74 24.72
N ASP A 119 0.02 26.41 24.81
CA ASP A 119 0.77 25.58 25.73
C ASP A 119 2.26 25.51 25.34
N TYR A 120 2.58 25.29 24.06
CA TYR A 120 3.98 25.27 23.58
C TYR A 120 4.66 26.64 23.69
N ALA A 121 3.94 27.74 23.44
CA ALA A 121 4.49 29.10 23.56
C ALA A 121 4.79 29.44 25.03
N SER A 122 3.91 29.02 25.96
CA SER A 122 4.11 29.19 27.39
C SER A 122 5.25 28.31 27.92
N LEU A 123 5.38 27.07 27.45
CA LEU A 123 6.47 26.14 27.77
C LEU A 123 7.81 26.69 27.29
N ARG A 124 7.85 27.22 26.06
CA ARG A 124 9.04 27.85 25.48
C ARG A 124 9.46 29.11 26.25
N LYS A 125 8.48 29.91 26.71
CA LYS A 125 8.73 31.08 27.55
C LYS A 125 9.25 30.69 28.94
N ARG A 126 8.76 29.58 29.51
CA ARG A 126 9.25 29.04 30.79
C ARG A 126 10.66 28.47 30.66
N LEU A 127 10.94 27.72 29.59
CA LEU A 127 12.27 27.20 29.28
C LEU A 127 13.29 28.31 28.95
N LEU A 128 12.87 29.41 28.29
CA LEU A 128 13.73 30.56 28.06
C LEU A 128 13.93 31.43 29.31
N ALA A 129 12.91 31.56 30.17
CA ALA A 129 13.01 32.33 31.41
C ALA A 129 13.92 31.61 32.44
N ASP A 130 13.84 30.28 32.49
CA ASP A 130 14.70 29.43 33.33
C ASP A 130 16.13 29.28 32.76
N GLY A 131 16.33 29.61 31.47
CA GLY A 131 17.63 29.65 30.83
C GLY A 131 18.53 30.84 31.21
N THR A 132 18.04 31.80 32.01
CA THR A 132 18.77 33.05 32.34
C THR A 132 19.23 33.21 33.79
N SER A 133 19.17 32.18 34.64
CA SER A 133 19.72 32.27 36.01
C SER A 133 20.19 30.90 36.49
N THR A 134 21.48 30.55 36.48
CA THR A 134 22.45 30.89 37.55
C THR A 134 21.96 30.81 39.01
N SER A 135 20.86 30.12 39.32
CA SER A 135 20.47 29.91 40.74
C SER A 135 21.22 28.75 41.41
N LEU A 136 22.08 28.06 40.66
CA LEU A 136 22.93 26.95 41.13
C LEU A 136 24.37 27.38 41.48
N ASP A 137 24.76 28.63 41.22
CA ASP A 137 26.10 29.15 41.54
C ASP A 137 26.16 29.91 42.88
N ASP A 138 25.03 29.97 43.61
CA ASP A 138 25.05 30.40 45.00
C ASP A 138 25.69 29.29 45.84
N GLN A 139 26.98 29.46 46.16
CA GLN A 139 27.82 28.61 47.03
C GLN A 139 27.26 28.36 48.45
N ASN A 140 25.99 28.66 48.72
CA ASN A 140 25.39 28.68 50.05
C ASN A 140 24.05 27.93 50.16
N LYS A 141 23.62 27.17 49.14
CA LYS A 141 22.44 26.28 49.26
C LYS A 141 22.85 24.96 49.93
N SER A 142 22.13 24.58 50.99
CA SER A 142 22.35 23.30 51.70
C SER A 142 22.15 22.12 50.74
N ALA A 143 22.95 21.06 50.88
CA ALA A 143 22.88 19.87 50.03
C ALA A 143 21.46 19.27 49.94
N ASP A 144 20.67 19.40 51.01
CA ASP A 144 19.28 18.94 51.05
C ASP A 144 18.35 19.71 50.09
N GLN A 145 18.53 21.03 49.95
CA GLN A 145 17.75 21.83 48.99
C GLN A 145 18.12 21.53 47.54
N MET A 146 19.40 21.19 47.30
CA MET A 146 19.84 20.75 45.98
C MET A 146 19.24 19.38 45.65
N ASN A 147 19.15 18.49 46.63
CA ASN A 147 18.58 17.16 46.45
C ASN A 147 17.07 17.23 46.16
N GLU A 148 16.32 18.05 46.91
CA GLU A 148 14.90 18.29 46.70
C GLU A 148 14.61 18.91 45.31
N TYR A 149 15.48 19.81 44.86
CA TYR A 149 15.42 20.35 43.50
C TYR A 149 15.63 19.25 42.44
N HIS A 150 16.63 18.39 42.61
CA HIS A 150 16.89 17.29 41.68
C HIS A 150 15.79 16.23 41.65
N GLU A 151 15.17 15.94 42.80
CA GLU A 151 14.06 14.99 42.91
C GLU A 151 12.80 15.53 42.23
N THR A 152 12.46 16.80 42.47
CA THR A 152 11.33 17.47 41.79
C THR A 152 11.54 17.52 40.27
N PHE A 153 12.76 17.80 39.82
CA PHE A 153 13.08 17.83 38.40
C PHE A 153 13.01 16.44 37.75
N GLN A 154 13.40 15.38 38.47
CA GLN A 154 13.25 14.00 38.00
C GLN A 154 11.77 13.58 37.92
N GLU A 155 10.97 13.95 38.92
CA GLU A 155 9.52 13.71 38.93
C GLU A 155 8.85 14.36 37.71
N ASP A 156 9.19 15.62 37.41
CA ASP A 156 8.68 16.35 36.25
C ASP A 156 9.12 15.71 34.93
N ILE A 157 10.38 15.28 34.80
CA ILE A 157 10.85 14.56 33.60
C ILE A 157 10.09 13.25 33.42
N ILE A 158 9.86 12.48 34.48
CA ILE A 158 9.13 11.21 34.41
C ILE A 158 7.69 11.46 33.98
N LYS A 159 7.06 12.51 34.52
CA LYS A 159 5.71 12.92 34.16
C LYS A 159 5.64 13.33 32.69
N ASP A 160 6.59 14.12 32.20
CA ASP A 160 6.64 14.55 30.81
C ASP A 160 6.94 13.38 29.86
N LEU A 161 7.82 12.45 30.24
CA LEU A 161 8.07 11.21 29.48
C LEU A 161 6.82 10.34 29.40
N SER A 162 6.06 10.24 30.50
CA SER A 162 4.81 9.48 30.52
C SER A 162 3.73 10.14 29.66
N GLY A 163 3.68 11.49 29.66
CA GLY A 163 2.81 12.29 28.80
C GLY A 163 3.16 12.12 27.34
N LEU A 164 4.45 12.22 26.99
CA LEU A 164 4.97 11.99 25.64
C LEU A 164 4.69 10.57 25.16
N ALA A 165 4.93 9.56 26.00
CA ALA A 165 4.67 8.16 25.66
C ALA A 165 3.17 7.92 25.41
N SER A 166 2.30 8.56 26.21
CA SER A 166 0.85 8.50 26.03
C SER A 166 0.39 9.22 24.76
N ALA A 167 0.96 10.40 24.46
CA ALA A 167 0.71 11.13 23.24
C ALA A 167 1.19 10.35 22.00
N LEU A 168 2.37 9.73 22.07
CA LEU A 168 2.92 8.89 21.02
C LEU A 168 2.05 7.64 20.81
N LYS A 169 1.61 7.00 21.88
CA LYS A 169 0.67 5.87 21.83
C LYS A 169 -0.63 6.28 21.14
N ASN A 170 -1.23 7.39 21.53
CA ASN A 170 -2.46 7.89 20.93
C ASN A 170 -2.26 8.26 19.45
N SER A 171 -1.13 8.88 19.10
CA SER A 171 -0.76 9.18 17.72
C SER A 171 -0.58 7.91 16.89
N ALA A 172 0.06 6.88 17.45
CA ALA A 172 0.22 5.59 16.79
C ALA A 172 -1.12 4.87 16.58
N PHE A 173 -2.04 4.92 17.55
CA PHE A 173 -3.39 4.39 17.38
C PHE A 173 -4.19 5.16 16.32
N ALA A 174 -4.15 6.49 16.34
CA ALA A 174 -4.81 7.33 15.34
C ALA A 174 -4.24 7.07 13.93
N PHE A 175 -2.92 6.95 13.82
CA PHE A 175 -2.24 6.60 12.58
C PHE A 175 -2.65 5.21 12.08
N SER A 176 -2.67 4.21 12.96
CA SER A 176 -3.10 2.85 12.61
C SER A 176 -4.56 2.80 12.14
N SER A 177 -5.45 3.56 12.79
CA SER A 177 -6.85 3.68 12.37
C SER A 177 -6.93 4.31 10.98
N LYS A 178 -6.19 5.41 10.77
CA LYS A 178 -6.18 6.10 9.48
C LYS A 178 -5.61 5.25 8.34
N VAL A 179 -4.56 4.46 8.60
CA VAL A 179 -4.03 3.51 7.61
C VAL A 179 -5.06 2.44 7.27
N THR A 180 -5.84 1.98 8.25
CA THR A 180 -6.93 1.02 8.02
C THR A 180 -8.03 1.62 7.14
N ASP A 181 -8.42 2.86 7.42
CA ASP A 181 -9.40 3.60 6.62
C ASP A 181 -8.90 3.84 5.19
N ASP A 182 -7.64 4.26 5.03
CA ASP A 182 -7.01 4.46 3.72
C ASP A 182 -6.96 3.15 2.91
N THR A 183 -6.71 2.01 3.58
CA THR A 183 -6.75 0.68 2.93
C THR A 183 -8.15 0.35 2.42
N LYS A 184 -9.20 0.71 3.17
CA LYS A 184 -10.58 0.53 2.73
C LYS A 184 -10.91 1.40 1.51
N VAL A 185 -10.48 2.66 1.53
CA VAL A 185 -10.66 3.59 0.39
C VAL A 185 -9.89 3.09 -0.85
N LEU A 186 -8.69 2.55 -0.68
CA LEU A 186 -7.93 1.95 -1.79
C LEU A 186 -8.64 0.73 -2.39
N ASN A 187 -9.23 -0.12 -1.55
CA ASN A 187 -10.02 -1.26 -2.03
C ASN A 187 -11.26 -0.79 -2.82
N GLU A 188 -12.00 0.19 -2.30
CA GLU A 188 -13.15 0.77 -3.01
C GLU A 188 -12.73 1.44 -4.33
N THR A 189 -11.60 2.14 -4.33
CA THR A 189 -11.04 2.75 -5.54
C THR A 189 -10.61 1.69 -6.56
N SER A 190 -10.01 0.59 -6.11
CA SER A 190 -9.62 -0.54 -6.95
C SER A 190 -10.85 -1.20 -7.58
N GLU A 191 -11.90 -1.44 -6.80
CA GLU A 191 -13.16 -2.01 -7.29
C GLU A 191 -13.82 -1.09 -8.32
N ASN A 192 -13.87 0.21 -8.05
CA ASN A 192 -14.39 1.22 -8.98
C ASN A 192 -13.55 1.31 -10.26
N MET A 193 -12.23 1.22 -10.16
CA MET A 193 -11.34 1.19 -11.31
C MET A 193 -11.59 -0.08 -12.14
N MET A 194 -11.75 -1.24 -11.51
CA MET A 194 -12.03 -2.50 -12.20
C MET A 194 -13.38 -2.46 -12.91
N LYS A 195 -14.42 -1.90 -12.27
CA LYS A 195 -15.74 -1.67 -12.87
C LYS A 195 -15.67 -0.69 -14.04
N SER A 196 -14.92 0.39 -13.90
CA SER A 196 -14.70 1.36 -14.98
C SER A 196 -13.98 0.71 -16.17
N LEU A 197 -12.94 -0.08 -15.90
CA LEU A 197 -12.20 -0.82 -16.93
C LEU A 197 -13.10 -1.84 -17.64
N SER A 198 -13.94 -2.56 -16.91
CA SER A 198 -14.92 -3.47 -17.52
C SER A 198 -15.90 -2.72 -18.40
N LEU A 199 -16.42 -1.57 -17.95
CA LEU A 199 -17.32 -0.73 -18.73
C LEU A 199 -16.64 -0.22 -20.00
N MET A 200 -15.40 0.26 -19.88
CA MET A 200 -14.59 0.74 -21.00
C MET A 200 -14.33 -0.38 -22.02
N GLN A 201 -14.06 -1.60 -21.55
CA GLN A 201 -13.85 -2.75 -22.41
C GLN A 201 -15.15 -3.19 -23.09
N THR A 202 -16.30 -3.16 -22.39
CA THR A 202 -17.62 -3.42 -22.99
C THR A 202 -17.99 -2.36 -24.01
N VAL A 203 -17.78 -1.08 -23.71
CA VAL A 203 -18.00 0.02 -24.65
C VAL A 203 -17.05 -0.10 -25.84
N GLY A 204 -15.77 -0.42 -25.61
CA GLY A 204 -14.78 -0.63 -26.66
C GLY A 204 -15.12 -1.81 -27.57
N THR A 205 -15.54 -2.94 -27.01
CA THR A 205 -15.98 -4.12 -27.78
C THR A 205 -17.27 -3.86 -28.53
N ASN A 206 -18.24 -3.17 -27.93
CA ASN A 206 -19.46 -2.76 -28.62
C ASN A 206 -19.16 -1.77 -29.74
N LEU A 207 -18.37 -0.71 -29.51
CA LEU A 207 -17.97 0.24 -30.55
C LEU A 207 -17.19 -0.46 -31.67
N ASN A 208 -16.25 -1.33 -31.33
CA ASN A 208 -15.49 -2.09 -32.32
C ASN A 208 -16.39 -3.06 -33.11
N GLY A 209 -17.36 -3.68 -32.45
CA GLY A 209 -18.42 -4.48 -33.07
C GLY A 209 -19.25 -3.64 -34.04
N TYR A 210 -19.79 -2.51 -33.60
CA TYR A 210 -20.53 -1.57 -34.45
C TYR A 210 -19.68 -1.03 -35.60
N LEU A 211 -18.41 -0.72 -35.39
CA LEU A 211 -17.50 -0.24 -36.43
C LEU A 211 -17.19 -1.33 -37.46
N ASN A 212 -17.02 -2.57 -37.01
CA ASN A 212 -16.72 -3.70 -37.88
C ASN A 212 -17.98 -4.21 -38.62
N GLU A 213 -19.12 -4.21 -37.96
CA GLU A 213 -20.39 -4.75 -38.47
C GLU A 213 -21.17 -3.73 -39.30
N LYS A 214 -21.16 -2.44 -38.91
CA LYS A 214 -21.87 -1.36 -39.64
C LYS A 214 -20.97 -0.59 -40.62
N SER A 215 -19.66 -0.54 -40.36
CA SER A 215 -18.69 0.16 -41.21
C SER A 215 -17.59 -0.75 -41.80
N GLY A 216 -17.56 -2.06 -41.54
CA GLY A 216 -16.58 -2.96 -42.18
C GLY A 216 -15.11 -2.60 -41.92
N GLY A 217 -14.81 -1.84 -40.85
CA GLY A 217 -13.45 -1.38 -40.52
C GLY A 217 -12.84 -0.35 -41.50
N LYS A 218 -13.58 0.05 -42.54
CA LYS A 218 -13.21 1.09 -43.50
C LYS A 218 -14.51 1.82 -43.83
N ILE A 219 -14.64 3.11 -43.52
CA ILE A 219 -15.74 3.93 -44.07
C ILE A 219 -15.85 3.57 -45.55
N SER A 220 -16.90 2.81 -45.88
CA SER A 220 -16.99 2.20 -47.19
C SER A 220 -17.12 3.34 -48.18
N ILE A 221 -16.39 3.30 -49.29
CA ILE A 221 -16.52 4.29 -50.38
C ILE A 221 -18.01 4.52 -50.71
N PHE A 222 -18.85 3.49 -50.59
CA PHE A 222 -20.30 3.56 -50.75
C PHE A 222 -21.03 4.44 -49.73
N PHE A 223 -20.59 4.48 -48.46
CA PHE A 223 -21.14 5.40 -47.47
C PHE A 223 -20.79 6.85 -47.81
N LEU A 224 -19.55 7.09 -48.25
CA LEU A 224 -19.09 8.42 -48.67
C LEU A 224 -19.88 8.91 -49.90
N ILE A 225 -20.09 8.03 -50.88
CA ILE A 225 -20.90 8.31 -52.08
C ILE A 225 -22.36 8.61 -51.71
N LYS A 226 -22.97 7.82 -50.81
CA LYS A 226 -24.34 8.08 -50.34
C LYS A 226 -24.46 9.44 -49.63
N MET A 227 -23.48 9.80 -48.80
CA MET A 227 -23.46 11.11 -48.14
C MET A 227 -23.25 12.26 -49.13
N MET A 228 -22.39 12.07 -50.14
CA MET A 228 -22.16 13.07 -51.17
C MET A 228 -23.43 13.32 -52.00
N ILE A 229 -24.16 12.26 -52.37
CA ILE A 229 -25.47 12.37 -53.04
C ILE A 229 -26.50 13.07 -52.15
N LEU A 230 -26.53 12.75 -50.85
CA LEU A 230 -27.46 13.39 -49.91
C LEU A 230 -27.22 14.90 -49.79
N ILE A 231 -25.96 15.33 -49.73
CA ILE A 231 -25.60 16.75 -49.73
C ILE A 231 -26.08 17.45 -51.00
N VAL A 232 -25.90 16.82 -52.17
CA VAL A 232 -26.38 17.37 -53.45
C VAL A 232 -27.90 17.49 -53.46
N VAL A 233 -28.63 16.51 -52.95
CA VAL A 233 -30.10 16.54 -52.87
C VAL A 233 -30.58 17.65 -51.93
N VAL A 234 -29.97 17.81 -50.76
CA VAL A 234 -30.30 18.91 -49.83
C VAL A 234 -30.03 20.27 -50.48
N PHE A 235 -28.93 20.41 -51.20
CA PHE A 235 -28.61 21.63 -51.94
C PHE A 235 -29.63 21.92 -53.04
N PHE A 236 -30.09 20.88 -53.74
CA PHE A 236 -31.14 21.01 -54.75
C PHE A 236 -32.47 21.42 -54.12
N ILE A 237 -32.84 20.85 -52.97
CA ILE A 237 -34.03 21.23 -52.21
C ILE A 237 -33.92 22.69 -51.74
N ALA A 238 -32.74 23.12 -51.26
CA ALA A 238 -32.50 24.50 -50.85
C ALA A 238 -32.62 25.48 -52.04
N LEU A 239 -32.12 25.10 -53.23
CA LEU A 239 -32.28 25.89 -54.45
C LEU A 239 -33.74 25.93 -54.92
N VAL A 240 -34.48 24.83 -54.85
CA VAL A 240 -35.92 24.82 -55.15
C VAL A 240 -36.67 25.71 -54.17
N LEU A 241 -36.36 25.63 -52.87
CA LEU A 241 -36.91 26.52 -51.84
C LEU A 241 -36.63 27.98 -52.15
N ILE A 242 -35.38 28.36 -52.47
CA ILE A 242 -35.06 29.77 -52.75
C ILE A 242 -35.73 30.29 -54.01
N ASN A 243 -35.97 29.42 -55.01
CA ASN A 243 -36.62 29.79 -56.27
C ASN A 243 -38.16 29.77 -56.17
N PHE A 244 -38.73 29.09 -55.18
CA PHE A 244 -40.16 29.16 -54.84
C PHE A 244 -40.48 30.27 -53.83
N LEU A 245 -39.50 30.72 -53.03
CA LEU A 245 -39.62 31.85 -52.11
C LEU A 245 -39.46 33.29 -52.68
N PRO A 246 -39.29 33.59 -53.99
CA PRO A 246 -39.22 34.98 -54.45
C PRO A 246 -40.61 35.60 -54.66
N LYS A 247 -41.67 34.98 -54.15
CA LYS A 247 -43.07 35.45 -54.26
C LYS A 247 -43.86 35.32 -52.95
N MET A 248 -43.28 35.76 -51.84
CA MET A 248 -44.00 36.37 -50.72
C MET A 248 -43.29 37.62 -50.27
#